data_AF-A0A8S2GLN8-F1
#
_entry.id   AF-A0A8S2GLN8-F1
#
_cell.length_a   1.000
_cell.length_b   1.000
_cell.length_c   1.000
_cell.angle_alpha   90.00
_cell.angle_beta   90.00
_cell.angle_gamma   90.00
#
_symmetry.space_group_name_H-M   'P 1'
#
loop_
_entity.id
_entity.type
_entity.pdbx_description
1 polymer ?
#
loop_
_entity_poly.entity_id
_entity_poly.type
_entity_poly.pdbx_seq_one_letter_code
_entity_poly.pdbx_strand_id
1 'polypeptide(L)'
;MGSVIVPHSNLKRAIVELMRSEGYIKDVAVQGDKKKELVISLKYKGKFCSIQNLKQISKPSLRVYVESAKMPRVLNGLGIAVVSTSQGLMTGSDAVKKGVGGELLATSMAHPDQRKANMDQGTLNSSLAGAIKGVSEGYVKLLKIEGVGFKAVIKGQTLVLSLGFSHPVEMPIPHGIKAEAITNTELKISGFNKQLVGEFAANVRD
;
A
#
# COMPACT_ATOMS: atom_id res chain seq x y z
N MET A 1 25.78 -3.24 13.69
CA MET A 1 25.89 -2.50 12.41
C MET A 1 26.58 -3.41 11.42
N GLY A 2 25.95 -3.72 10.28
CA GLY A 2 26.56 -4.58 9.26
C GLY A 2 27.49 -3.77 8.36
N SER A 3 28.69 -4.30 8.12
CA SER A 3 29.65 -3.77 7.14
C SER A 3 30.02 -4.86 6.14
N VAL A 4 30.22 -4.48 4.88
CA VAL A 4 30.65 -5.37 3.81
C VAL A 4 31.94 -4.83 3.22
N ILE A 5 32.93 -5.71 3.07
CA ILE A 5 34.23 -5.37 2.48
C ILE A 5 34.27 -5.95 1.07
N VAL A 6 34.65 -5.14 0.09
CA VAL A 6 34.74 -5.54 -1.31
C VAL A 6 35.99 -4.97 -1.96
N PRO A 7 36.64 -5.66 -2.93
CA PRO A 7 37.79 -5.11 -3.63
C PRO A 7 37.46 -3.82 -4.36
N HIS A 8 38.37 -2.85 -4.31
CA HIS A 8 38.20 -1.55 -4.94
C HIS A 8 38.17 -1.66 -6.47
N SER A 9 37.20 -0.99 -7.08
CA SER A 9 37.12 -0.73 -8.51
C SER A 9 36.44 0.62 -8.70
N ASN A 10 36.85 1.40 -9.70
CA ASN A 10 36.23 2.70 -9.99
C ASN A 10 34.72 2.57 -10.21
N LEU A 11 34.28 1.50 -10.90
CA LEU A 11 32.87 1.23 -11.13
C LEU A 11 32.13 0.90 -9.83
N LYS A 12 32.70 0.01 -9.00
CA LYS A 12 32.09 -0.36 -7.70
C LYS A 12 31.99 0.85 -6.78
N ARG A 13 33.02 1.67 -6.73
CA ARG A 13 33.03 2.92 -5.97
C ARG A 13 31.92 3.86 -6.43
N ALA A 14 31.81 4.10 -7.74
CA ALA A 14 30.77 4.97 -8.30
C ALA A 14 29.35 4.45 -7.99
N ILE A 15 29.12 3.12 -8.08
CA ILE A 15 27.83 2.51 -7.74
C ILE A 15 27.49 2.73 -6.26
N VAL A 16 28.47 2.53 -5.37
CA VAL A 16 28.27 2.68 -3.93
C VAL A 16 28.06 4.14 -3.53
N GLU A 17 28.78 5.07 -4.17
CA GLU A 17 28.57 6.52 -3.99
C GLU A 17 27.17 6.95 -4.45
N LEU A 18 26.70 6.43 -5.59
CA LEU A 18 25.32 6.66 -6.05
C LEU A 18 24.27 6.08 -5.08
N MET A 19 24.50 4.89 -4.55
CA MET A 19 23.61 4.30 -3.54
C MET A 19 23.64 5.07 -2.21
N ARG A 20 24.76 5.71 -1.88
CA ARG A 20 24.89 6.60 -0.72
C ARG A 20 24.11 7.91 -0.93
N SER A 21 24.22 8.55 -2.09
CA SER A 21 23.49 9.80 -2.37
C SER A 21 21.98 9.60 -2.32
N GLU A 22 21.50 8.44 -2.77
CA GLU A 22 20.09 8.04 -2.70
C GLU A 22 19.67 7.52 -1.30
N GLY A 23 20.59 7.48 -0.34
CA GLY A 23 20.29 7.21 1.08
C GLY A 23 20.09 5.72 1.44
N TYR A 24 20.53 4.80 0.57
CA TYR A 24 20.49 3.35 0.81
C TYR A 24 21.67 2.83 1.65
N ILE A 25 22.82 3.49 1.56
CA ILE A 25 24.05 3.15 2.29
C ILE A 25 24.31 4.25 3.31
N LYS A 26 24.86 3.89 4.48
CA LYS A 26 25.22 4.87 5.51
C LYS A 26 26.49 5.61 5.13
N ASP A 27 27.54 4.87 4.83
CA ASP A 27 28.85 5.43 4.47
C ASP A 27 29.69 4.44 3.67
N VAL A 28 30.72 4.94 2.97
CA VAL A 28 31.72 4.14 2.26
C VAL A 28 33.11 4.72 2.55
N ALA A 29 34.04 3.84 2.92
CA ALA A 29 35.45 4.19 3.12
C ALA A 29 36.33 3.33 2.21
N VAL A 30 37.45 3.90 1.75
CA VAL A 30 38.49 3.15 1.05
C VAL A 30 39.60 2.85 2.06
N GLN A 31 40.01 1.59 2.18
CA GLN A 31 41.10 1.15 3.05
C GLN A 31 42.18 0.42 2.25
N GLY A 32 43.42 0.46 2.73
CA GLY A 32 44.57 -0.23 2.15
C GLY A 32 45.34 0.57 1.10
N ASP A 33 46.67 0.41 1.09
CA ASP A 33 47.56 1.15 0.19
C ASP A 33 47.75 0.45 -1.17
N LYS A 34 48.33 -0.76 -1.14
CA LYS A 34 48.64 -1.54 -2.37
C LYS A 34 47.43 -2.32 -2.90
N LYS A 35 46.61 -2.86 -2.00
CA LYS A 35 45.33 -3.52 -2.33
C LYS A 35 44.22 -2.71 -1.67
N LYS A 36 43.60 -1.85 -2.47
CA LYS A 36 42.49 -0.99 -2.00
C LYS A 36 41.24 -1.83 -1.85
N GLU A 37 40.55 -1.65 -0.73
CA GLU A 37 39.28 -2.27 -0.40
C GLU A 37 38.24 -1.18 -0.08
N LEU A 38 36.99 -1.46 -0.43
CA LEU A 38 35.84 -0.63 -0.13
C LEU A 38 35.12 -1.22 1.08
N VAL A 39 35.09 -0.47 2.17
CA VAL A 39 34.34 -0.79 3.38
C VAL A 39 33.01 -0.06 3.31
N ILE A 40 31.95 -0.81 3.09
CA ILE A 40 30.59 -0.31 2.91
C ILE A 40 29.82 -0.48 4.21
N SER A 41 29.38 0.64 4.80
CA SER A 41 28.54 0.66 6.00
C SER A 41 27.06 0.64 5.61
N LEU A 42 26.37 -0.45 5.91
CA LEU A 42 24.97 -0.63 5.53
C LEU A 42 24.04 0.16 6.46
N LYS A 43 22.97 0.72 5.87
CA LYS A 43 21.91 1.42 6.61
C LYS A 43 20.79 0.45 6.93
N TYR A 44 20.39 0.40 8.20
CA TYR A 44 19.28 -0.44 8.66
C TYR A 44 18.11 0.43 9.13
N LYS A 45 16.89 -0.04 8.89
CA LYS A 45 15.65 0.48 9.48
C LYS A 45 15.02 -0.65 10.29
N GLY A 46 15.12 -0.56 11.62
CA GLY A 46 14.69 -1.63 12.52
C GLY A 46 15.47 -2.93 12.25
N LYS A 47 14.75 -4.02 11.95
CA LYS A 47 15.35 -5.34 11.65
C LYS A 47 15.82 -5.51 10.20
N PHE A 48 15.51 -4.56 9.31
CA PHE A 48 15.73 -4.72 7.86
C PHE A 48 16.86 -3.83 7.35
N CYS A 49 17.65 -4.36 6.40
CA CYS A 49 18.61 -3.57 5.63
C CYS A 49 17.85 -2.70 4.61
N SER A 50 18.32 -1.47 4.38
CA SER A 50 17.72 -0.53 3.41
C SER A 50 17.92 -0.98 1.97
N ILE A 51 18.97 -1.77 1.71
CA ILE A 51 19.17 -2.46 0.43
C ILE A 51 18.59 -3.86 0.55
N GLN A 52 17.63 -4.18 -0.31
CA GLN A 52 17.09 -5.52 -0.46
C GLN A 52 17.09 -5.95 -1.91
N ASN A 53 17.28 -7.25 -2.14
CA ASN A 53 17.15 -7.89 -3.44
C ASN A 53 17.92 -7.15 -4.55
N LEU A 54 19.17 -6.80 -4.28
CA LEU A 54 20.08 -6.28 -5.28
C LEU A 54 20.31 -7.36 -6.35
N LYS A 55 19.92 -7.07 -7.59
CA LYS A 55 20.09 -7.98 -8.72
C LYS A 55 20.97 -7.34 -9.77
N GLN A 56 22.04 -8.04 -10.13
CA GLN A 56 22.84 -7.68 -11.30
C GLN A 56 22.08 -8.09 -12.57
N ILE A 57 21.84 -7.12 -13.45
CA ILE A 57 21.13 -7.34 -14.71
C ILE A 57 22.11 -7.56 -15.84
N SER A 58 23.02 -6.61 -16.06
CA SER A 58 24.06 -6.76 -17.07
C SER A 58 25.19 -7.65 -16.58
N LYS A 59 25.51 -8.68 -17.38
CA LYS A 59 26.60 -9.61 -17.15
C LYS A 59 27.64 -9.46 -18.27
N PRO A 60 28.92 -9.80 -18.04
CA PRO A 60 29.94 -9.73 -19.10
C PRO A 60 29.53 -10.44 -20.40
N SER A 61 28.85 -11.59 -20.29
CA SER A 61 28.38 -12.40 -21.42
C SER A 61 27.01 -11.97 -21.98
N LEU A 62 26.27 -11.12 -21.26
CA LEU A 62 24.95 -10.64 -21.67
C LEU A 62 24.77 -9.21 -21.19
N ARG A 63 25.17 -8.27 -22.06
CA ARG A 63 25.03 -6.83 -21.83
C ARG A 63 23.60 -6.41 -22.14
N VAL A 64 22.97 -5.72 -21.18
CA VAL A 64 21.58 -5.28 -21.31
C VAL A 64 21.56 -3.76 -21.45
N TYR A 65 21.17 -3.27 -22.62
CA TYR A 65 21.02 -1.85 -22.90
C TYR A 65 19.55 -1.47 -22.95
N VAL A 66 19.25 -0.28 -22.43
CA VAL A 66 17.88 0.23 -22.36
C VAL A 66 17.84 1.69 -22.80
N GLU A 67 16.91 1.99 -23.69
CA GLU A 67 16.58 3.36 -24.12
C GLU A 67 15.91 4.14 -22.98
N SER A 68 16.04 5.46 -22.97
CA SER A 68 15.40 6.32 -21.96
C SER A 68 13.89 6.09 -21.85
N ALA A 69 13.20 5.96 -22.98
CA ALA A 69 11.75 5.71 -23.02
C ALA A 69 11.32 4.34 -22.47
N LYS A 70 12.21 3.33 -22.55
CA LYS A 70 11.94 1.95 -22.12
C LYS A 70 12.58 1.60 -20.77
N MET A 71 13.06 2.60 -20.04
CA MET A 71 13.74 2.41 -18.76
C MET A 71 12.83 1.67 -17.77
N PRO A 72 13.27 0.53 -17.19
CA PRO A 72 12.41 -0.23 -16.29
C PRO A 72 12.19 0.55 -15.00
N ARG A 73 10.91 0.66 -14.61
CA ARG A 73 10.54 1.17 -13.29
C ARG A 73 10.68 0.05 -12.27
N VAL A 74 11.62 0.18 -11.35
CA VAL A 74 11.80 -0.78 -10.26
C VAL A 74 10.77 -0.48 -9.18
N LEU A 75 9.90 -1.45 -8.87
CA LEU A 75 8.82 -1.33 -7.88
C LEU A 75 8.02 -0.02 -8.00
N ASN A 76 7.49 0.30 -9.19
CA ASN A 76 6.70 1.52 -9.42
C ASN A 76 7.40 2.83 -8.99
N GLY A 77 8.74 2.86 -8.98
CA GLY A 77 9.52 4.06 -8.67
C GLY A 77 10.11 4.10 -7.26
N LEU A 78 9.92 3.08 -6.42
CA LEU A 78 10.64 2.97 -5.14
C LEU A 78 12.04 2.43 -5.28
N GLY A 79 12.27 1.54 -6.24
CA GLY A 79 13.58 0.97 -6.43
C GLY A 79 14.46 1.90 -7.25
N ILE A 80 15.76 1.65 -7.16
CA ILE A 80 16.76 2.30 -7.99
C ILE A 80 17.20 1.33 -9.09
N ALA A 81 17.14 1.79 -10.33
CA ALA A 81 17.88 1.21 -11.43
C ALA A 81 19.21 1.97 -11.56
N VAL A 82 20.32 1.25 -11.57
CA VAL A 82 21.65 1.83 -11.78
C VAL A 82 22.01 1.64 -13.25
N VAL A 83 22.23 2.76 -13.94
CA VAL A 83 22.44 2.78 -15.39
C VAL A 83 23.77 3.46 -15.70
N SER A 84 24.57 2.83 -16.55
CA SER A 84 25.77 3.44 -17.12
C SER A 84 25.41 4.09 -18.45
N THR A 85 25.49 5.41 -18.51
CA THR A 85 25.18 6.20 -19.70
C THR A 85 26.44 6.88 -20.24
N SER A 86 26.35 7.51 -21.42
CA SER A 86 27.45 8.31 -21.98
C SER A 86 27.83 9.52 -21.11
N GLN A 87 26.92 9.99 -20.25
CA GLN A 87 27.14 11.08 -19.31
C GLN A 87 27.60 10.60 -17.93
N GLY A 88 27.90 9.30 -17.79
CA GLY A 88 28.33 8.68 -16.54
C GLY A 88 27.27 7.77 -15.91
N LEU A 89 27.56 7.36 -14.68
CA LEU A 89 26.71 6.47 -13.89
C LEU A 89 25.62 7.28 -13.18
N MET A 90 24.36 6.90 -13.37
CA MET A 90 23.22 7.60 -12.76
C MET A 90 22.05 6.66 -12.47
N THR A 91 21.02 7.21 -11.81
CA THR A 91 19.77 6.49 -11.57
C THR A 91 18.95 6.41 -12.86
N GLY A 92 18.16 5.35 -13.02
CA GLY A 92 17.24 5.22 -14.15
C GLY A 92 16.23 6.37 -14.21
N SER A 93 15.82 6.90 -13.05
CA SER A 93 14.96 8.08 -12.96
C SER A 93 15.62 9.32 -13.56
N ASP A 94 16.91 9.56 -13.27
CA ASP A 94 17.62 10.71 -13.81
C ASP A 94 18.00 10.52 -15.29
N ALA A 95 18.29 9.28 -15.70
CA ALA A 95 18.50 8.95 -17.11
C ALA A 95 17.24 9.25 -17.95
N VAL A 96 16.05 8.92 -17.44
CA VAL A 96 14.77 9.27 -18.08
C VAL A 96 14.58 10.79 -18.15
N LYS A 97 14.82 11.52 -17.05
CA LYS A 97 14.70 12.99 -17.03
C LYS A 97 15.64 13.67 -18.03
N LYS A 98 16.85 13.14 -18.20
CA LYS A 98 17.86 13.64 -19.14
C LYS A 98 17.68 13.10 -20.56
N GLY A 99 16.72 12.20 -20.78
CA GLY A 99 16.46 11.60 -22.09
C GLY A 99 17.54 10.64 -22.58
N VAL A 100 18.46 10.19 -21.72
CA VAL A 100 19.61 9.35 -22.10
C VAL A 100 19.37 7.87 -21.78
N GLY A 101 19.71 7.00 -22.75
CA GLY A 101 19.75 5.54 -22.55
C GLY A 101 21.11 5.07 -22.07
N GLY A 102 21.22 3.78 -21.73
CA GLY A 102 22.49 3.21 -21.29
C GLY A 102 22.43 1.73 -20.94
N GLU A 103 23.54 1.22 -20.42
CA GLU A 103 23.65 -0.15 -19.91
C GLU A 103 23.00 -0.25 -18.53
N LEU A 104 22.02 -1.15 -18.38
CA LEU A 104 21.36 -1.42 -17.11
C LEU A 104 22.20 -2.39 -16.29
N LEU A 105 22.96 -1.85 -15.34
CA LEU A 105 23.92 -2.64 -14.55
C LEU A 105 23.23 -3.46 -13.47
N ALA A 106 22.43 -2.80 -12.64
CA ALA A 106 21.80 -3.42 -11.49
C ALA A 106 20.47 -2.76 -11.15
N THR A 107 19.58 -3.52 -10.53
CA THR A 107 18.39 -3.00 -9.88
C THR A 107 18.45 -3.36 -8.40
N SER A 108 18.10 -2.41 -7.54
CA SER A 108 17.84 -2.72 -6.13
C SER A 108 16.50 -2.19 -5.71
N MET A 109 15.85 -2.96 -4.86
CA MET A 109 14.58 -2.59 -4.28
C MET A 109 14.86 -1.78 -3.00
N ALA A 110 14.44 -0.51 -2.96
CA ALA A 110 14.10 0.08 -1.68
C ALA A 110 12.87 -0.65 -1.16
N HIS A 111 12.78 -0.73 0.16
CA HIS A 111 11.74 -1.42 0.93
C HIS A 111 10.47 -1.78 0.14
N PRO A 112 10.13 -3.07 -0.01
CA PRO A 112 8.96 -3.55 -0.73
C PRO A 112 7.62 -3.30 0.00
N ASP A 113 7.49 -2.19 0.75
CA ASP A 113 6.22 -1.89 1.43
C ASP A 113 5.18 -1.30 0.49
N GLN A 114 5.49 -0.92 -0.76
CA GLN A 114 4.47 -0.30 -1.61
C GLN A 114 3.38 -1.23 -2.08
N ARG A 115 3.59 -2.55 -2.16
CA ARG A 115 2.46 -3.41 -2.52
C ARG A 115 1.40 -3.36 -1.43
N LYS A 116 1.83 -3.40 -0.15
CA LYS A 116 0.97 -3.13 1.00
C LYS A 116 0.50 -1.68 1.01
N ALA A 117 1.38 -0.69 0.96
CA ALA A 117 1.01 0.73 1.02
C ALA A 117 0.07 1.18 -0.13
N ASN A 118 0.19 0.61 -1.33
CA ASN A 118 -0.75 0.88 -2.44
C ASN A 118 -2.09 0.16 -2.22
N MET A 119 -2.08 -1.07 -1.67
CA MET A 119 -3.30 -1.78 -1.27
C MET A 119 -4.01 -1.05 -0.11
N ASP A 120 -3.23 -0.55 0.85
CA ASP A 120 -3.68 0.22 2.00
C ASP A 120 -4.22 1.57 1.52
N GLN A 121 -3.53 2.29 0.64
CA GLN A 121 -3.99 3.56 0.08
C GLN A 121 -5.29 3.40 -0.72
N GLY A 122 -5.43 2.32 -1.50
CA GLY A 122 -6.68 2.03 -2.20
C GLY A 122 -7.84 1.78 -1.25
N THR A 123 -7.60 1.00 -0.19
CA THR A 123 -8.58 0.69 0.85
C THR A 123 -8.96 1.96 1.65
N LEU A 124 -7.97 2.78 2.01
CA LEU A 124 -8.13 4.05 2.72
C LEU A 124 -8.92 5.06 1.87
N ASN A 125 -8.57 5.22 0.60
CA ASN A 125 -9.30 6.11 -0.31
C ASN A 125 -10.76 5.68 -0.50
N SER A 126 -11.02 4.37 -0.62
CA SER A 126 -12.38 3.84 -0.75
C SER A 126 -13.19 4.06 0.54
N SER A 127 -12.60 3.80 1.70
CA SER A 127 -13.23 4.04 3.00
C SER A 127 -13.52 5.53 3.22
N LEU A 128 -12.56 6.40 2.91
CA LEU A 128 -12.70 7.86 3.05
C LEU A 128 -13.74 8.43 2.08
N ALA A 129 -13.72 8.00 0.82
CA ALA A 129 -14.74 8.42 -0.16
C ALA A 129 -16.15 7.97 0.28
N GLY A 130 -16.27 6.77 0.84
CA GLY A 130 -17.50 6.28 1.46
C GLY A 130 -17.94 7.15 2.65
N ALA A 131 -17.01 7.55 3.52
CA ALA A 131 -17.31 8.42 4.65
C ALA A 131 -17.78 9.81 4.20
N ILE A 132 -17.10 10.43 3.23
CA ILE A 132 -17.47 11.75 2.68
C ILE A 132 -18.88 11.70 2.07
N LYS A 133 -19.15 10.68 1.25
CA LYS A 133 -20.49 10.47 0.67
C LYS A 133 -21.55 10.25 1.75
N GLY A 134 -21.22 9.47 2.79
CA GLY A 134 -22.12 9.17 3.91
C GLY A 134 -22.49 10.39 4.76
N VAL A 135 -21.56 11.32 4.97
CA VAL A 135 -21.84 12.57 5.70
C VAL A 135 -22.66 13.54 4.84
N SER A 136 -22.46 13.56 3.52
CA SER A 136 -23.17 14.47 2.62
C SER A 136 -24.59 14.00 2.26
N GLU A 137 -24.75 12.74 1.87
CA GLU A 137 -26.01 12.20 1.33
C GLU A 137 -26.71 11.23 2.30
N GLY A 138 -25.98 10.65 3.25
CA GLY A 138 -26.47 9.57 4.10
C GLY A 138 -26.59 8.23 3.37
N TYR A 139 -26.63 7.14 4.13
CA TYR A 139 -26.91 5.81 3.61
C TYR A 139 -28.28 5.34 4.07
N VAL A 140 -29.08 4.82 3.14
CA VAL A 140 -30.42 4.28 3.39
C VAL A 140 -30.48 2.85 2.86
N LYS A 141 -30.94 1.91 3.69
CA LYS A 141 -31.33 0.56 3.28
C LYS A 141 -32.81 0.34 3.59
N LEU A 142 -33.54 -0.17 2.60
CA LEU A 142 -34.92 -0.60 2.74
C LEU A 142 -34.93 -2.12 2.90
N LEU A 143 -35.50 -2.59 4.00
CA LEU A 143 -35.73 -4.00 4.29
C LEU A 143 -37.23 -4.26 4.21
N LYS A 144 -37.60 -5.33 3.51
CA LYS A 144 -38.97 -5.82 3.43
C LYS A 144 -39.06 -7.15 4.16
N ILE A 145 -40.06 -7.26 5.01
CA ILE A 145 -40.38 -8.45 5.77
C ILE A 145 -41.54 -9.14 5.05
N GLU A 146 -41.29 -10.33 4.51
CA GLU A 146 -42.29 -11.15 3.82
C GLU A 146 -42.77 -12.27 4.75
N GLY A 147 -44.05 -12.28 5.10
CA GLY A 147 -44.65 -13.32 5.94
C GLY A 147 -45.98 -12.89 6.58
N VAL A 148 -46.83 -13.86 6.91
CA VAL A 148 -48.14 -13.62 7.51
C VAL A 148 -47.99 -13.53 9.04
N GLY A 149 -48.40 -12.40 9.62
CA GLY A 149 -48.31 -12.17 11.07
C GLY A 149 -47.01 -11.51 11.55
N PHE A 150 -46.09 -11.19 10.64
CA PHE A 150 -44.84 -10.51 10.97
C PHE A 150 -45.04 -9.02 11.23
N LYS A 151 -44.45 -8.52 12.32
CA LYS A 151 -44.52 -7.11 12.71
C LYS A 151 -43.18 -6.64 13.23
N ALA A 152 -42.71 -5.51 12.72
CA ALA A 152 -41.61 -4.75 13.30
C ALA A 152 -42.15 -3.55 14.10
N VAL A 153 -41.81 -3.49 15.39
CA VAL A 153 -42.19 -2.39 16.27
C VAL A 153 -40.94 -1.76 16.86
N ILE A 154 -40.83 -0.44 16.77
CA ILE A 154 -39.72 0.30 17.38
C ILE A 154 -40.18 0.78 18.76
N LYS A 155 -39.52 0.31 19.82
CA LYS A 155 -39.71 0.77 21.20
C LYS A 155 -38.51 1.63 21.60
N GLY A 156 -38.56 2.91 21.24
CA GLY A 156 -37.51 3.87 21.56
C GLY A 156 -36.17 3.49 20.90
N GLN A 157 -35.26 2.93 21.68
CA GLN A 157 -33.91 2.54 21.24
C GLN A 157 -33.79 1.04 20.90
N THR A 158 -34.87 0.27 21.02
CA THR A 158 -34.91 -1.15 20.66
C THR A 158 -35.89 -1.42 19.52
N LEU A 159 -35.44 -2.21 18.56
CA LEU A 159 -36.26 -2.77 17.49
C LEU A 159 -36.77 -4.14 17.95
N VAL A 160 -38.08 -4.28 18.08
CA VAL A 160 -38.73 -5.54 18.47
C VAL A 160 -39.34 -6.18 17.21
N LEU A 161 -38.86 -7.37 16.87
CA LEU A 161 -39.29 -8.14 15.71
C LEU A 161 -40.14 -9.34 16.17
N SER A 162 -41.39 -9.37 15.72
CA SER A 162 -42.31 -10.49 15.93
C SER A 162 -42.37 -11.33 14.65
N LEU A 163 -41.40 -12.22 14.46
CA LEU A 163 -41.22 -13.03 13.23
C LEU A 163 -41.69 -14.49 13.38
N GLY A 164 -42.66 -14.76 14.26
CA GLY A 164 -43.20 -16.11 14.49
C GLY A 164 -42.37 -16.98 15.44
N PHE A 165 -41.34 -16.43 16.09
CA PHE A 165 -40.68 -17.07 17.22
C PHE A 165 -41.56 -17.06 18.47
N SER A 166 -41.33 -18.02 19.38
CA SER A 166 -42.09 -18.11 20.63
C SER A 166 -41.98 -16.86 21.50
N HIS A 167 -40.88 -16.11 21.42
CA HIS A 167 -40.66 -14.85 22.15
C HIS A 167 -40.19 -13.78 21.14
N PRO A 168 -40.60 -12.50 21.29
CA PRO A 168 -40.17 -11.41 20.41
C PRO A 168 -38.65 -11.19 20.50
N VAL A 169 -38.00 -10.97 19.35
CA VAL A 169 -36.55 -10.69 19.30
C VAL A 169 -36.33 -9.19 19.46
N GLU A 170 -35.59 -8.81 20.50
CA GLU A 170 -35.24 -7.42 20.78
C GLU A 170 -33.82 -7.13 20.31
N MET A 171 -33.67 -6.13 19.44
CA MET A 171 -32.38 -5.68 18.92
C MET A 171 -32.14 -4.22 19.31
N PRO A 172 -31.07 -3.91 20.06
CA PRO A 172 -30.73 -2.52 20.38
C PRO A 172 -30.20 -1.79 19.13
N ILE A 173 -30.73 -0.59 18.88
CA ILE A 173 -30.26 0.28 17.79
C ILE A 173 -28.97 0.97 18.26
N PRO A 174 -27.84 0.75 17.58
CA PRO A 174 -26.58 1.39 17.96
C PRO A 174 -26.60 2.89 17.65
N HIS A 175 -25.82 3.67 18.40
CA HIS A 175 -25.72 5.12 18.24
C HIS A 175 -25.28 5.50 16.82
N GLY A 176 -25.96 6.47 16.21
CA GLY A 176 -25.65 6.95 14.86
C GLY A 176 -26.46 6.30 13.72
N ILE A 177 -27.40 5.41 14.05
CA ILE A 177 -28.39 4.83 13.13
C ILE A 177 -29.79 5.28 13.54
N LYS A 178 -30.61 5.66 12.55
CA LYS A 178 -32.05 5.89 12.69
C LYS A 178 -32.79 4.80 11.92
N ALA A 179 -33.51 3.95 12.64
CA ALA A 179 -34.45 2.99 12.03
C ALA A 179 -35.86 3.59 12.05
N GLU A 180 -36.53 3.60 10.90
CA GLU A 180 -37.92 4.05 10.73
C GLU A 180 -38.73 2.87 10.18
N ALA A 181 -39.80 2.47 10.88
CA ALA A 181 -40.77 1.52 10.36
C ALA A 181 -41.85 2.32 9.60
N ILE A 182 -41.84 2.25 8.26
CA ILE A 182 -42.82 2.97 7.42
C ILE A 182 -44.15 2.22 7.46
N THR A 183 -44.09 0.89 7.39
CA THR A 183 -45.23 -0.01 7.57
C THR A 183 -44.80 -1.21 8.43
N ASN A 184 -45.76 -2.01 8.92
CA ASN A 184 -45.48 -3.19 9.75
C ASN A 184 -44.54 -4.22 9.08
N THR A 185 -44.40 -4.14 7.75
CA THR A 185 -43.63 -5.02 6.88
C THR A 185 -42.46 -4.33 6.16
N GLU A 186 -42.30 -3.00 6.24
CA GLU A 186 -41.19 -2.27 5.62
C GLU A 186 -40.39 -1.45 6.64
N LEU A 187 -39.10 -1.79 6.78
CA LEU A 187 -38.16 -1.13 7.68
C LEU A 187 -37.14 -0.33 6.87
N LYS A 188 -37.00 0.96 7.16
CA LYS A 188 -36.00 1.84 6.58
C LYS A 188 -34.91 2.11 7.62
N ILE A 189 -33.70 1.61 7.35
CA ILE A 189 -32.52 1.87 8.18
C ILE A 189 -31.73 2.99 7.50
N SER A 190 -31.55 4.10 8.21
CA SER A 190 -30.75 5.24 7.76
C SER A 190 -29.59 5.52 8.71
N GLY A 191 -28.46 5.95 8.17
CA GLY A 191 -27.30 6.30 9.00
C GLY A 191 -26.17 6.92 8.20
N PHE A 192 -25.20 7.49 8.93
CA PHE A 192 -24.06 8.22 8.33
C PHE A 192 -22.96 7.27 7.83
N ASN A 193 -22.81 6.10 8.46
CA ASN A 193 -21.76 5.14 8.16
C ASN A 193 -22.32 3.90 7.42
N LYS A 194 -21.84 3.67 6.20
CA LYS A 194 -22.21 2.53 5.35
C LYS A 194 -22.02 1.17 6.04
N GLN A 195 -20.96 1.04 6.83
CA GLN A 195 -20.57 -0.23 7.43
C GLN A 195 -21.50 -0.59 8.59
N LEU A 196 -21.78 0.36 9.47
CA LEU A 196 -22.72 0.19 10.59
C LEU A 196 -24.17 -0.03 10.10
N VAL A 197 -24.62 0.74 9.09
CA VAL A 197 -25.93 0.51 8.45
C VAL A 197 -25.97 -0.88 7.78
N GLY A 198 -24.85 -1.31 7.23
CA GLY A 198 -24.69 -2.62 6.62
C GLY A 198 -24.80 -3.77 7.60
N GLU A 199 -24.06 -3.68 8.70
CA GLU A 199 -23.99 -4.65 9.79
C GLU A 199 -25.32 -4.75 10.54
N PHE A 200 -25.93 -3.62 10.89
CA PHE A 200 -27.25 -3.63 11.54
C PHE A 200 -28.32 -4.24 10.63
N ALA A 201 -28.30 -3.94 9.31
CA ALA A 201 -29.23 -4.57 8.37
C ALA A 201 -28.96 -6.07 8.16
N ALA A 202 -27.72 -6.54 8.32
CA ALA A 202 -27.39 -7.96 8.26
C ALA A 202 -27.88 -8.68 9.53
N ASN A 203 -27.62 -8.11 10.70
CA ASN A 203 -28.11 -8.65 11.98
C ASN A 203 -29.64 -8.70 12.07
N VAL A 204 -30.34 -7.80 11.38
CA VAL A 204 -31.82 -7.82 11.28
C VAL A 204 -32.32 -8.88 10.29
N ARG A 205 -31.45 -9.33 9.36
CA ARG A 205 -31.77 -10.35 8.37
C ARG A 205 -31.51 -11.77 8.89
N ASP A 206 -30.46 -11.95 9.70
CA ASP A 206 -30.09 -13.23 10.32
C ASP A 206 -31.00 -13.57 11.51
#